data_AF-W4QX05-F1
#
_entry.id   AF-W4QX05-F1
#
_cell.length_a   1.000
_cell.length_b   1.000
_cell.length_c   1.000
_cell.angle_alpha   90.00
_cell.angle_beta   90.00
_cell.angle_gamma   90.00
#
_symmetry.space_group_name_H-M   'P 1'
#
loop_
_entity.id
_entity.type
_entity.pdbx_description
1 polymer ?
#
loop_
_entity_poly.entity_id
_entity_poly.type
_entity_poly.pdbx_seq_one_letter_code
_entity_poly.pdbx_strand_id
1 'polypeptide(L)'
;MDLYKAHFIHPHTHVPLIVYYNKSDGYVTFEKDNEVLALLLKLDGELAEDERFLKNVSQVSNMCSTQYPVNTFSDVYDFLEQLGISKEELTFKQLFLH
;
A
#
# COMPACT_ATOMS: atom_id res chain seq x y z
N MET A 1 -9.18 16.60 -8.37
CA MET A 1 -9.09 15.93 -7.05
C MET A 1 -7.64 15.89 -6.63
N ASP A 2 -7.30 16.26 -5.40
CA ASP A 2 -5.92 16.21 -4.90
C ASP A 2 -5.63 14.81 -4.32
N LEU A 3 -5.17 13.91 -5.20
CA LEU A 3 -4.81 12.55 -4.83
C LEU A 3 -3.30 12.41 -4.73
N TYR A 4 -2.82 11.71 -3.71
CA TYR A 4 -1.41 11.39 -3.54
C TYR A 4 -1.23 9.88 -3.47
N LYS A 5 -0.19 9.36 -4.12
CA LYS A 5 0.14 7.93 -4.07
C LYS A 5 1.56 7.68 -3.63
N ALA A 6 1.80 6.61 -2.88
CA ALA A 6 3.12 6.08 -2.61
C ALA A 6 3.10 4.55 -2.72
N HIS A 7 4.25 3.96 -3.06
CA HIS A 7 4.45 2.52 -3.14
C HIS A 7 5.30 2.09 -1.94
N PHE A 8 5.00 0.95 -1.34
CA PHE A 8 5.78 0.38 -0.25
C PHE A 8 5.64 -1.14 -0.20
N ILE A 9 6.51 -1.80 0.56
CA ILE A 9 6.38 -3.23 0.89
C ILE A 9 5.87 -3.32 2.31
N HIS A 10 4.78 -4.05 2.53
CA HIS A 10 4.23 -4.21 3.86
C HIS A 10 5.23 -4.95 4.78
N PRO A 11 5.60 -4.40 5.94
CA PRO A 11 6.73 -4.91 6.74
C PRO A 11 6.52 -6.33 7.28
N HIS A 12 5.27 -6.70 7.60
CA HIS A 12 4.97 -8.04 8.11
C HIS A 12 4.63 -9.09 7.03
N THR A 13 3.92 -8.70 5.98
CA THR A 13 3.41 -9.63 4.97
C THR A 13 4.31 -9.72 3.74
N HIS A 14 5.23 -8.76 3.58
CA HIS A 14 6.11 -8.58 2.42
C HIS A 14 5.35 -8.37 1.10
N VAL A 15 4.05 -8.06 1.18
CA VAL A 15 3.21 -7.82 0.02
C VAL A 15 3.49 -6.39 -0.48
N PRO A 16 3.75 -6.19 -1.79
CA PRO A 16 3.88 -4.87 -2.38
C PRO A 16 2.50 -4.18 -2.42
N LEU A 17 2.44 -2.94 -1.94
CA LEU A 17 1.21 -2.17 -1.81
C LEU A 17 1.39 -0.73 -2.30
N ILE A 18 0.26 -0.15 -2.65
CA ILE A 18 0.10 1.26 -2.97
C ILE A 18 -0.80 1.86 -1.90
N VAL A 19 -0.38 2.97 -1.32
CA VAL A 19 -1.22 3.82 -0.46
C VAL A 19 -1.69 5.02 -1.26
N TYR A 20 -2.98 5.30 -1.19
CA TYR A 20 -3.60 6.49 -1.78
C TYR A 20 -4.16 7.36 -0.68
N TYR A 21 -3.78 8.64 -0.67
CA TYR A 21 -4.36 9.66 0.19
C TYR A 21 -5.18 10.63 -0.65
N ASN A 22 -6.50 10.65 -0.44
CA ASN A 22 -7.39 11.63 -1.02
C ASN A 22 -7.51 12.82 -0.06
N LYS A 23 -6.82 13.91 -0.37
CA LYS A 23 -6.82 15.12 0.45
C LYS A 23 -8.16 15.85 0.42
N SER A 24 -8.92 15.72 -0.67
CA SER A 24 -10.22 16.38 -0.81
C SER A 24 -11.27 15.76 0.10
N ASP A 25 -11.26 14.42 0.22
CA ASP A 25 -12.29 13.68 0.95
C ASP A 25 -11.82 13.18 2.34
N GLY A 26 -10.53 13.31 2.66
CA GLY A 26 -10.00 13.01 4.00
C GLY A 26 -9.93 11.52 4.32
N TYR A 27 -9.44 10.71 3.38
CA TYR A 27 -9.25 9.28 3.62
C TYR A 27 -8.00 8.71 2.94
N VAL A 28 -7.51 7.62 3.52
CA VAL A 28 -6.47 6.76 2.98
C VAL A 28 -7.05 5.42 2.56
N THR A 29 -6.54 4.88 1.47
CA THR A 29 -6.88 3.55 0.96
C THR A 29 -5.63 2.82 0.52
N PHE A 30 -5.72 1.49 0.46
CA PHE A 30 -4.63 0.62 0.04
C PHE A 30 -5.03 -0.20 -1.17
N GLU A 31 -4.06 -0.48 -2.02
CA GLU A 31 -4.21 -1.42 -3.13
C GLU A 31 -2.98 -2.33 -3.20
N LYS A 32 -3.15 -3.56 -3.68
CA LYS A 32 -2.03 -4.40 -4.06
C LYS A 32 -1.37 -3.82 -5.29
N ASP A 33 -0.05 -3.72 -5.26
CA ASP A 33 0.69 -3.41 -6.48
C ASP A 33 0.78 -4.68 -7.33
N ASN A 34 -0.29 -4.96 -8.08
CA ASN A 34 -0.42 -6.18 -8.87
C ASN A 34 0.64 -6.27 -9.97
N GLU A 35 1.12 -5.13 -10.48
CA GLU A 35 2.20 -5.09 -11.48
C GLU A 35 3.52 -5.59 -10.87
N VAL A 36 3.90 -5.04 -9.71
CA VAL A 36 5.11 -5.47 -8.98
C VAL A 36 4.96 -6.90 -8.50
N LEU A 37 3.79 -7.28 -7.98
CA LEU A 37 3.52 -8.64 -7.52
C LEU A 37 3.66 -9.66 -8.66
N ALA A 38 3.09 -9.36 -9.84
CA ALA A 38 3.20 -10.23 -11.00
C ALA A 38 4.66 -10.34 -11.51
N LEU A 39 5.45 -9.28 -11.38
CA LEU A 39 6.87 -9.31 -11.71
C LEU A 39 7.65 -10.19 -10.73
N LEU A 40 7.42 -10.04 -9.43
CA LEU A 40 8.08 -10.85 -8.39
C LEU A 40 7.80 -12.34 -8.58
N LEU A 41 6.53 -12.72 -8.78
CA LEU A 41 6.13 -14.12 -9.01
C LEU A 41 6.72 -14.72 -10.30
N LYS A 42 7.05 -13.90 -11.30
CA LYS A 42 7.68 -14.35 -12.55
C LYS A 42 9.19 -14.52 -12.42
N LEU A 43 9.84 -13.69 -11.61
CA LEU A 43 11.28 -13.69 -11.43
C LEU A 43 11.73 -14.71 -10.39
N ASP A 44 10.90 -14.97 -9.38
CA ASP A 44 11.20 -15.86 -8.27
C ASP A 44 10.15 -16.98 -8.19
N GLY A 45 10.52 -18.15 -8.73
CA GLY A 45 9.68 -19.34 -8.72
C GLY A 45 9.45 -19.91 -7.32
N GLU A 46 10.35 -19.67 -6.37
CA GLU A 46 10.18 -20.13 -4.99
C GLU A 46 9.10 -19.31 -4.28
N LEU A 47 9.05 -17.99 -4.52
CA LEU A 47 7.97 -17.11 -4.06
C LEU A 47 6.60 -17.51 -4.64
N ALA A 48 6.57 -18.02 -5.87
CA ALA A 48 5.35 -18.51 -6.51
C ALA A 48 4.82 -19.81 -5.89
N GLU A 49 5.67 -20.58 -5.21
CA GLU A 49 5.31 -21.80 -4.49
C GLU A 49 5.21 -21.59 -2.96
N ASP A 50 5.60 -20.43 -2.42
CA ASP A 50 5.47 -20.12 -1.00
C ASP A 50 4.00 -19.88 -0.61
N GLU A 51 3.39 -20.92 -0.05
CA GLU A 51 2.01 -20.90 0.43
C GLU A 51 1.73 -19.79 1.47
N ARG A 52 2.72 -19.41 2.29
CA ARG A 52 2.57 -18.32 3.28
C ARG A 52 2.49 -16.98 2.58
N PHE A 53 3.32 -16.75 1.57
CA PHE A 53 3.26 -15.54 0.76
C PHE A 53 1.93 -15.43 0.02
N LEU A 54 1.49 -16.50 -0.65
CA LEU A 54 0.21 -16.54 -1.35
C LEU A 54 -0.98 -16.31 -0.40
N LYS A 55 -0.92 -16.88 0.81
CA LYS A 55 -1.91 -16.62 1.87
C LYS A 55 -1.90 -15.16 2.31
N ASN A 56 -0.73 -14.56 2.53
CA ASN A 56 -0.59 -13.15 2.87
C ASN A 56 -1.20 -12.25 1.79
N VAL A 57 -0.90 -12.52 0.51
CA VAL A 57 -1.50 -11.82 -0.63
C VAL A 57 -3.02 -11.90 -0.57
N SER A 58 -3.60 -13.07 -0.24
CA SER A 58 -5.05 -13.21 -0.12
C SER A 58 -5.65 -12.42 1.06
N GLN A 59 -4.95 -12.36 2.20
CA GLN A 59 -5.45 -11.74 3.43
C GLN A 59 -5.38 -10.21 3.41
N VAL A 60 -4.38 -9.63 2.74
CA VAL A 60 -4.22 -8.17 2.63
C VAL A 60 -5.41 -7.51 1.88
N SER A 61 -6.23 -8.31 1.17
CA SER A 61 -7.44 -7.83 0.48
C SER A 61 -8.42 -7.08 1.40
N ASN A 62 -8.51 -7.45 2.68
CA ASN A 62 -9.39 -6.78 3.64
C ASN A 62 -8.94 -5.33 3.89
N MET A 63 -7.63 -5.12 4.04
CA MET A 63 -7.06 -3.79 4.20
C MET A 63 -7.27 -2.95 2.94
N CYS A 64 -7.16 -3.56 1.75
CA CYS A 64 -7.39 -2.87 0.48
C CYS A 64 -8.87 -2.50 0.24
N SER A 65 -9.80 -3.17 0.92
CA SER A 65 -11.23 -2.92 0.77
C SER A 65 -11.75 -1.86 1.76
N THR A 66 -10.88 -1.28 2.57
CA THR A 66 -11.24 -0.37 3.66
C THR A 66 -10.72 1.04 3.38
N GLN A 67 -11.56 2.04 3.67
CA GLN A 67 -11.16 3.44 3.70
C GLN A 67 -10.90 3.84 5.15
N TYR A 68 -9.74 4.45 5.40
CA TYR A 68 -9.32 4.89 6.73
C TYR A 68 -9.39 6.42 6.78
N PRO A 69 -10.22 7.01 7.67
CA PRO A 69 -10.36 8.45 7.74
C PRO A 69 -9.07 9.10 8.27
N VAL A 70 -8.61 10.15 7.59
CA VAL A 70 -7.41 10.93 7.93
C VAL A 70 -7.65 12.39 7.57
N ASN A 71 -7.29 13.33 8.44
CA ASN A 71 -7.60 14.74 8.21
C ASN A 71 -6.45 15.47 7.51
N THR A 72 -5.22 15.01 7.73
CA THR A 72 -4.01 15.68 7.22
C THR A 72 -3.00 14.69 6.67
N PHE A 73 -2.01 15.21 5.94
CA PHE A 73 -0.86 14.42 5.52
C PHE A 73 -0.04 13.90 6.71
N SER A 74 -0.03 14.61 7.84
CA SER A 74 0.65 14.14 9.05
C SER A 74 -0.04 12.88 9.57
N ASP A 75 -1.38 12.90 9.64
CA ASP A 75 -2.18 11.76 10.09
C ASP A 75 -1.94 10.52 9.21
N VAL A 76 -1.65 10.71 7.92
CA VAL A 76 -1.26 9.62 7.01
C VAL A 76 0.07 9.00 7.43
N TYR A 77 1.09 9.81 7.73
CA TYR A 77 2.38 9.30 8.19
C TYR A 77 2.26 8.63 9.56
N ASP A 78 1.50 9.23 10.49
CA ASP A 78 1.27 8.65 11.82
C ASP A 78 0.55 7.29 11.71
N PHE A 79 -0.42 7.17 10.79
CA PHE A 79 -1.10 5.91 10.49
C PHE A 79 -0.14 4.86 9.90
N LEU A 80 0.71 5.25 8.95
CA LEU A 80 1.66 4.34 8.31
C LEU A 80 2.79 3.91 9.27
N GLU A 81 3.19 4.79 10.19
CA GLU A 81 4.17 4.48 11.25
C GLU A 81 3.63 3.41 12.20
N GLN A 82 2.32 3.44 12.52
CA GLN A 82 1.66 2.37 13.28
C GLN A 82 1.66 1.02 12.56
N LEU A 83 1.71 1.03 11.22
CA LEU A 83 1.88 -0.17 10.40
C LEU A 83 3.35 -0.61 10.27
N GLY A 84 4.28 0.13 10.88
CA GLY A 84 5.72 -0.14 10.84
C GLY A 84 6.43 0.43 9.61
N ILE A 85 5.85 1.42 8.93
CA ILE A 85 6.42 2.05 7.73
C ILE A 85 6.91 3.44 8.10
N SER A 86 8.20 3.70 7.89
CA SER A 86 8.76 5.02 8.20
C SER A 86 8.44 6.03 7.09
N LYS A 87 8.32 7.31 7.46
CA LYS A 87 8.13 8.40 6.50
C LYS A 87 9.29 8.53 5.50
N GLU A 88 10.51 8.16 5.91
CA GLU A 88 11.71 8.19 5.08
C GLU A 88 11.68 7.12 3.98
N GLU A 89 10.91 6.04 4.18
CA GLU A 89 10.75 4.95 3.21
C GLU A 89 9.67 5.25 2.16
N LEU A 90 8.89 6.32 2.34
CA LEU A 90 7.75 6.66 1.50
C LEU A 90 8.00 7.93 0.68
N THR A 91 7.75 7.83 -0.62
CA THR A 91 7.74 8.99 -1.52
C THR A 91 6.38 9.15 -2.15
N PHE A 92 5.59 10.10 -1.63
CA PHE A 92 4.29 10.45 -2.21
C PHE A 92 4.43 11.26 -3.49
N LYS A 93 3.76 10.80 -4.54
CA LYS A 93 3.59 11.52 -5.81
C LYS A 93 2.16 12.05 -5.90
N GLN A 94 2.02 13.34 -6.21
CA GLN A 94 0.71 13.93 -6.49
C GLN A 94 0.20 13.46 -7.85
N LEU A 95 -1.07 13.09 -7.90
CA LEU A 95 -1.81 12.72 -9.08
C LEU A 95 -2.88 13.78 -9.35
N PHE A 96 -2.83 14.34 -10.55
CA PHE A 96 -3.88 15.23 -11.06
C PHE A 96 -4.90 14.39 -11.81
N LEU A 97 -6.03 14.11 -11.16
CA LEU A 97 -7.17 13.49 -11.81
C LEU A 97 -8.09 14.60 -12.35
N HIS A 98 -8.34 14.55 -13.66
CA HIS A 98 -9.28 15.42 -14.38
C HIS A 98 -10.70 14.86 -14.31
#